data_AF-Q9URQ9-F1
#
_entry.id   AF-Q9URQ9-F1
#
_cell.length_a   1.000
_cell.length_b   1.000
_cell.length_c   1.000
_cell.angle_alpha   90.00
_cell.angle_beta   90.00
_cell.angle_gamma   90.00
#
_symmetry.space_group_name_H-M   'P 1'
#
loop_
_entity.id
_entity.type
_entity.pdbx_description
1 polymer ?
#
loop_
_entity_poly.entity_id
_entity_poly.type
_entity_poly.pdbx_seq_one_letter_code
_entity_poly.pdbx_strand_id
1 'polypeptide(L)'
;SNFPIAYKTWGTLNEACDNVLVICHALTGSADVADWWGPLLGNDLAFDPSRFFIICLNSMGSPYGSFSPLTINEQTGTRYGPEFPLCTVRDDVRAHRIVLDSLGVKSIA
;
A
#
# COMPACT_ATOMS: atom_id res chain seq x y z
N SER A 1 6.97 -15.23 7.29
CA SER A 1 5.65 -15.03 7.94
C SER A 1 4.72 -14.47 6.88
N ASN A 2 3.51 -14.99 6.76
CA ASN A 2 2.49 -14.40 5.88
C ASN A 2 1.78 -13.30 6.68
N PHE A 3 1.66 -12.10 6.14
CA PHE A 3 0.92 -11.00 6.77
C PHE A 3 0.24 -10.15 5.70
N PRO A 4 -0.95 -9.61 5.97
CA PRO A 4 -1.70 -8.85 4.97
C PRO A 4 -1.10 -7.45 4.78
N ILE A 5 -1.04 -6.99 3.53
CA ILE A 5 -0.82 -5.59 3.17
C ILE A 5 -1.97 -5.19 2.25
N ALA A 6 -2.78 -4.23 2.71
CA ALA A 6 -3.84 -3.67 1.89
C ALA A 6 -3.25 -2.64 0.92
N TYR A 7 -3.66 -2.67 -0.32
CA TYR A 7 -3.28 -1.68 -1.32
C TYR A 7 -4.44 -1.44 -2.29
N LYS A 8 -4.40 -0.29 -2.96
CA LYS A 8 -5.34 0.06 -4.03
C LYS A 8 -4.56 0.60 -5.22
N THR A 9 -5.06 0.32 -6.41
CA THR A 9 -4.42 0.67 -7.68
C THR A 9 -5.36 1.43 -8.59
N TRP A 10 -4.80 2.28 -9.43
CA TRP A 10 -5.48 2.97 -10.52
C TRP A 10 -4.63 2.91 -11.79
N GLY A 11 -5.28 2.91 -12.95
CA GLY A 11 -4.59 2.73 -14.22
C GLY A 11 -4.16 1.28 -14.47
N THR A 12 -3.24 1.09 -15.41
CA THR A 12 -2.78 -0.24 -15.86
C THR A 12 -1.26 -0.27 -15.95
N LEU A 13 -0.66 -1.36 -15.46
CA LEU A 13 0.77 -1.62 -15.60
C LEU A 13 1.09 -1.90 -17.08
N ASN A 14 2.05 -1.15 -17.64
CA ASN A 14 2.44 -1.33 -19.04
C ASN A 14 3.28 -2.61 -19.26
N GLU A 15 3.51 -2.97 -20.52
CA GLU A 15 4.29 -4.18 -20.86
C GLU A 15 5.72 -4.16 -20.30
N ALA A 16 6.35 -2.98 -20.21
CA ALA A 16 7.68 -2.79 -19.64
C ALA A 16 7.70 -2.86 -18.10
N CYS A 17 6.53 -2.80 -17.45
CA CYS A 17 6.34 -2.79 -16.01
C CYS A 17 7.13 -1.67 -15.29
N ASP A 18 7.24 -0.50 -15.92
CA ASP A 18 8.05 0.64 -15.46
C ASP A 18 7.25 1.94 -15.27
N ASN A 19 5.95 1.96 -15.62
CA ASN A 19 5.09 3.13 -15.46
C ASN A 19 4.45 3.25 -14.06
N VAL A 20 5.15 2.84 -13.00
CA VAL A 20 4.57 2.77 -11.65
C VAL A 20 4.77 4.06 -10.87
N LEU A 21 3.69 4.60 -10.31
CA LEU A 21 3.71 5.74 -9.38
C LEU A 21 3.27 5.27 -8.00
N VAL A 22 4.20 5.28 -7.04
CA VAL A 22 3.91 4.88 -5.65
C VAL A 22 3.50 6.09 -4.83
N ILE A 23 2.34 6.00 -4.18
CA ILE A 23 1.85 7.00 -3.23
C ILE A 23 1.96 6.44 -1.81
N CYS A 24 2.58 7.21 -0.92
CA CYS A 24 2.61 6.92 0.51
C CYS A 24 1.61 7.84 1.22
N HIS A 25 0.68 7.25 1.99
CA HIS A 25 -0.31 8.03 2.74
C HIS A 25 0.31 8.69 3.98
N ALA A 26 -0.31 9.77 4.46
CA ALA A 26 0.05 10.42 5.72
C ALA A 26 -0.33 9.57 6.95
N LEU A 27 0.04 10.01 8.16
CA LEU A 27 -0.11 9.24 9.40
C LEU A 27 -1.50 8.61 9.63
N THR A 28 -2.57 9.32 9.31
CA THR A 28 -3.97 8.84 9.49
C THR A 28 -4.66 8.47 8.19
N GLY A 29 -3.92 8.45 7.07
CA GLY A 29 -4.44 8.08 5.76
C GLY A 29 -4.64 6.57 5.60
N SER A 30 -5.30 6.19 4.52
CA SER A 30 -5.46 4.80 4.08
C SER A 30 -4.89 4.62 2.67
N ALA A 31 -4.91 3.39 2.15
CA ALA A 31 -4.55 3.12 0.76
C ALA A 31 -5.51 3.78 -0.27
N ASP A 32 -6.66 4.34 0.14
CA ASP A 32 -7.60 4.94 -0.79
C ASP A 32 -7.29 6.42 -1.06
N VAL A 33 -6.37 6.66 -2.00
CA VAL A 33 -5.94 8.02 -2.42
C VAL A 33 -7.12 8.89 -2.84
N ALA A 34 -8.17 8.32 -3.43
CA ALA A 34 -9.32 9.08 -3.90
C ALA A 34 -10.09 9.75 -2.74
N ASP A 35 -10.01 9.20 -1.53
CA ASP A 35 -10.71 9.71 -0.34
C ASP A 35 -10.06 10.99 0.21
N TRP A 36 -8.72 11.10 0.15
CA TRP A 36 -7.97 12.21 0.77
C TRP A 36 -7.23 13.12 -0.22
N TRP A 37 -6.93 12.64 -1.44
CA TRP A 37 -6.33 13.41 -2.54
C TRP A 37 -7.11 13.25 -3.86
N GLY A 38 -8.41 12.94 -3.79
CA GLY A 38 -9.27 12.78 -4.97
C GLY A 38 -9.15 13.86 -6.05
N PRO A 39 -9.12 15.17 -5.72
CA PRO A 39 -8.95 16.23 -6.71
C PRO A 39 -7.63 16.22 -7.50
N LEU A 40 -6.64 15.44 -7.07
CA LEU A 40 -5.36 15.26 -7.76
C LEU A 40 -5.34 14.02 -8.66
N LEU A 41 -6.33 13.14 -8.54
CA LEU A 41 -6.42 11.85 -9.24
C LEU A 41 -7.37 11.93 -10.43
N GLY A 42 -6.83 11.76 -11.65
CA GLY A 42 -7.62 11.79 -12.88
C GLY A 42 -6.78 12.10 -14.12
N ASN A 43 -7.40 11.98 -15.30
CA ASN A 43 -6.72 12.24 -16.57
C ASN A 43 -6.20 13.67 -16.62
N ASP A 44 -4.94 13.84 -17.06
CA ASP A 44 -4.23 15.13 -17.13
C ASP A 44 -4.05 15.84 -15.77
N LEU A 45 -4.22 15.12 -14.65
CA LEU A 45 -3.95 15.62 -13.29
C LEU A 45 -2.61 15.11 -12.76
N ALA A 46 -2.28 15.47 -11.51
CA ALA A 46 -1.02 15.10 -10.88
C ALA A 46 -0.84 13.57 -10.75
N PHE A 47 -1.92 12.86 -10.43
CA PHE A 47 -1.96 11.40 -10.41
C PHE A 47 -2.84 10.94 -11.58
N ASP A 48 -2.22 10.77 -12.74
CA ASP A 48 -2.91 10.42 -13.97
C ASP A 48 -2.93 8.91 -14.25
N PRO A 49 -4.07 8.22 -14.07
CA PRO A 49 -4.18 6.78 -14.30
C PRO A 49 -4.18 6.39 -15.79
N SER A 50 -4.28 7.35 -16.71
CA SER A 50 -4.10 7.09 -18.15
C SER A 50 -2.62 6.92 -18.54
N ARG A 51 -1.70 7.40 -17.69
CA ARG A 51 -0.25 7.37 -17.91
C ARG A 51 0.46 6.39 -16.98
N PHE A 52 0.07 6.36 -15.71
CA PHE A 52 0.74 5.59 -14.68
C PHE A 52 -0.14 4.46 -14.15
N PHE A 53 0.51 3.35 -13.79
CA PHE A 53 -0.01 2.42 -12.80
C PHE A 53 0.23 3.00 -11.41
N ILE A 54 -0.79 3.66 -10.87
CA ILE A 54 -0.71 4.31 -9.56
C ILE A 54 -1.05 3.27 -8.50
N ILE A 55 -0.23 3.19 -7.45
CA ILE A 55 -0.46 2.29 -6.33
C ILE A 55 -0.21 3.01 -5.00
N CYS A 56 -1.13 2.83 -4.06
CA CYS A 56 -0.94 3.22 -2.67
C CYS A 56 -1.05 1.99 -1.80
N LEU A 57 -0.01 1.74 -0.99
CA LEU A 57 0.06 0.62 -0.07
C LEU A 57 -0.10 1.13 1.36
N ASN A 58 -0.95 0.47 2.13
CA ASN A 58 -1.25 0.87 3.49
C ASN A 58 -0.11 0.41 4.43
N SER A 59 0.34 1.30 5.31
CA SER A 59 1.38 1.03 6.31
C SER A 59 0.98 -0.03 7.32
N MET A 60 1.96 -0.72 7.89
CA MET A 60 1.73 -1.60 9.04
C MET A 60 1.31 -0.78 10.26
N GLY A 61 0.51 -1.40 11.13
CA GLY A 61 -0.12 -0.74 12.28
C GLY A 61 -1.40 0.01 11.93
N SER A 62 -1.64 0.33 10.65
CA SER A 62 -2.87 0.98 10.19
C SER A 62 -4.10 0.08 10.38
N PRO A 63 -5.24 0.62 10.85
CA PRO A 63 -6.47 -0.16 11.01
C PRO A 63 -7.17 -0.48 9.67
N TYR A 64 -6.66 0.03 8.54
CA TYR A 64 -7.28 -0.10 7.22
C TYR A 64 -6.81 -1.33 6.42
N GLY A 65 -6.80 -2.51 7.06
CA GLY A 65 -6.64 -3.81 6.40
C GLY A 65 -5.21 -4.38 6.30
N SER A 66 -4.16 -3.56 6.52
CA SER A 66 -2.79 -4.07 6.64
C SER A 66 -2.56 -4.74 8.01
N PHE A 67 -1.45 -5.46 8.13
CA PHE A 67 -1.00 -6.06 9.38
C PHE A 67 -0.94 -5.01 10.50
N SER A 68 -1.70 -5.24 11.56
CA SER A 68 -1.95 -4.22 12.59
C SER A 68 -2.34 -4.87 13.93
N PRO A 69 -2.47 -4.09 15.02
CA PRO A 69 -3.03 -4.57 16.28
C PRO A 69 -4.42 -5.22 16.14
N LEU A 70 -5.13 -4.93 15.05
CA LEU A 70 -6.42 -5.51 14.74
C LEU A 70 -6.33 -6.89 14.07
N THR A 71 -5.18 -7.29 13.55
CA THR A 71 -4.99 -8.61 12.92
C THR A 71 -5.14 -9.72 13.96
N ILE A 72 -5.73 -10.86 13.56
CA ILE A 72 -5.80 -12.06 14.38
C ILE A 72 -4.44 -12.77 14.36
N ASN A 73 -3.90 -13.00 15.54
CA ASN A 73 -2.74 -13.85 15.73
C ASN A 73 -3.17 -15.32 15.58
N GLU A 74 -2.65 -16.00 14.56
CA GLU A 74 -3.00 -17.40 14.26
C GLU A 74 -2.63 -18.37 15.38
N GLN A 75 -1.64 -18.03 16.22
CA GLN A 75 -1.21 -18.88 17.33
C GLN A 75 -2.14 -18.80 18.55
N THR A 76 -2.73 -17.63 18.80
CA THR A 76 -3.59 -17.39 19.97
C THR A 76 -5.07 -17.37 19.62
N GLY A 77 -5.43 -17.19 18.35
CA GLY A 77 -6.81 -17.00 17.89
C GLY A 77 -7.41 -15.65 18.27
N THR A 78 -6.63 -14.73 18.86
CA THR A 78 -7.07 -13.41 19.33
C THR A 78 -6.38 -12.29 18.55
N ARG A 79 -6.89 -11.06 18.63
CA ARG A 79 -6.21 -9.89 18.02
C ARG A 79 -4.86 -9.64 18.72
N TYR A 80 -3.84 -9.22 17.97
CA TYR A 80 -2.54 -8.84 18.54
C TYR A 80 -2.66 -7.78 19.63
N GLY A 81 -3.48 -6.75 19.42
CA GLY A 81 -3.69 -5.67 20.39
C GLY A 81 -2.35 -5.08 20.88
N PRO A 82 -2.10 -5.02 22.20
CA PRO A 82 -0.86 -4.48 22.76
C PRO A 82 0.38 -5.33 22.48
N GLU A 83 0.24 -6.60 22.06
CA GLU A 83 1.36 -7.48 21.70
C GLU A 83 1.83 -7.28 20.25
N PHE A 84 1.21 -6.35 19.51
CA PHE A 84 1.63 -6.04 18.16
C PHE A 84 3.09 -5.54 18.15
N PRO A 85 3.96 -6.07 17.28
CA PRO A 85 5.36 -5.68 17.25
C PRO A 85 5.51 -4.22 16.82
N LEU A 86 6.59 -3.58 17.29
CA LEU A 86 6.96 -2.25 16.81
C LEU A 86 7.31 -2.34 15.31
N CYS A 87 6.78 -1.41 14.53
CA CYS A 87 7.05 -1.29 13.10
C CYS A 87 7.79 0.02 12.81
N THR A 88 8.62 0.01 11.78
CA THR A 88 9.30 1.20 11.27
C THR A 88 8.93 1.47 9.82
N VAL A 89 9.17 2.70 9.34
CA VAL A 89 9.03 3.04 7.91
C VAL A 89 9.89 2.12 7.03
N ARG A 90 11.03 1.64 7.52
CA ARG A 90 11.86 0.68 6.78
C ARG A 90 11.16 -0.66 6.59
N ASP A 91 10.37 -1.09 7.56
CA ASP A 91 9.63 -2.34 7.47
C ASP A 91 8.43 -2.18 6.52
N ASP A 92 7.78 -1.01 6.52
CA ASP A 92 6.76 -0.66 5.50
C ASP A 92 7.34 -0.73 4.09
N VAL A 93 8.47 -0.06 3.84
CA VAL A 93 9.13 -0.07 2.51
C VAL A 93 9.50 -1.49 2.08
N ARG A 94 9.96 -2.35 3.00
CA ARG A 94 10.25 -3.76 2.70
C ARG A 94 8.99 -4.54 2.36
N ALA A 95 7.92 -4.36 3.13
CA ALA A 95 6.63 -5.00 2.86
C ALA A 95 6.04 -4.53 1.52
N HIS A 96 6.11 -3.24 1.25
CA HIS A 96 5.64 -2.65 -0.02
C HIS A 96 6.44 -3.16 -1.20
N ARG A 97 7.77 -3.29 -1.06
CA ARG A 97 8.63 -3.89 -2.09
C ARG A 97 8.20 -5.31 -2.45
N ILE A 98 7.84 -6.14 -1.47
CA ILE A 98 7.36 -7.52 -1.68
C ILE A 98 6.05 -7.52 -2.48
N VAL A 99 5.12 -6.61 -2.18
CA VAL A 99 3.87 -6.47 -2.94
C VAL A 99 4.15 -6.00 -4.37
N LEU A 100 5.03 -5.02 -4.56
CA LEU A 100 5.42 -4.57 -5.90
C LEU A 100 6.08 -5.69 -6.72
N ASP A 101 6.94 -6.50 -6.09
CA ASP A 101 7.52 -7.69 -6.70
C ASP A 101 6.47 -8.71 -7.14
N SER A 102 5.46 -8.99 -6.30
CA SER A 102 4.40 -9.94 -6.63
C SER A 102 3.47 -9.46 -7.75
N LEU A 103 3.37 -8.13 -7.94
CA LEU A 103 2.67 -7.50 -9.06
C LEU A 103 3.50 -7.43 -10.34
N GLY A 104 4.77 -7.84 -10.31
CA GLY A 104 5.65 -7.86 -11.48
C GLY A 104 6.33 -6.52 -11.81
N VAL A 105 6.22 -5.53 -10.92
CA VAL A 105 6.82 -4.19 -11.11
C VAL A 105 8.34 -4.30 -11.25
N LYS A 106 8.89 -3.65 -12.29
CA LYS A 106 10.33 -3.65 -12.59
C LYS A 106 11.00 -2.35 -12.20
N SER A 107 10.31 -1.23 -12.35
CA SER A 107 10.78 0.08 -11.91
C SER A 107 9.62 0.95 -11.45
N ILE A 108 9.96 1.92 -10.61
CA ILE A 108 9.11 3.07 -10.28
C ILE A 108 9.55 4.21 -11.21
N ALA A 109 8.59 5.00 -11.72
CA ALA A 109 8.81 6.08 -12.67
C ALA A 109 9.45 7.33 -12.04
#